data_AF-A0A1B6CRL2-F1
#
_entry.id   AF-A0A1B6CRL2-F1
#
_cell.length_a   1.000
_cell.length_b   1.000
_cell.length_c   1.000
_cell.angle_alpha   90.00
_cell.angle_beta   90.00
_cell.angle_gamma   90.00
#
_symmetry.space_group_name_H-M   'P 1'
#
loop_
_entity.id
_entity.type
_entity.pdbx_description
1 polymer ?
#
loop_
_entity_poly.entity_id
_entity_poly.type
_entity_poly.pdbx_seq_one_letter_code
_entity_poly.pdbx_strand_id
1 'polypeptide(L)'
;TIMWISALVALLAVGNMAFVTRQTRQAPDEDPECRPQPPPSGGPPKHIECCKFPDFSSILKNGMTECESKFPRPSGQPSPSPGGEKENLPGCFYECLFNASGLVGNNGKINKEAITKAFNSASASLPDWPAKVSSALTACFETAVPSNMNMCKTGAMEFKSCFSRQLFTNCPNNLWTSSDECTAIKSKLEKCPRMHVPGHLFKRARANRK
;
A
#
# COMPACT_ATOMS: atom_id res chain seq x y z
N THR A 1 10.54 52.26 43.52
CA THR A 1 10.51 50.90 44.08
C THR A 1 9.59 49.99 43.25
N ILE A 2 9.77 50.01 41.92
CA ILE A 2 8.92 49.32 40.92
C ILE A 2 9.85 48.62 39.92
N MET A 3 10.83 47.88 40.43
CA MET A 3 11.86 47.21 39.62
C MET A 3 12.17 45.79 40.12
N TRP A 4 11.22 45.15 40.82
CA TRP A 4 11.39 43.79 41.35
C TRP A 4 10.20 42.85 41.09
N ILE A 5 9.19 43.26 40.32
CA ILE A 5 8.04 42.40 39.97
C ILE A 5 8.26 41.62 38.66
N SER A 6 9.23 42.03 37.83
CA SER A 6 9.46 41.41 36.52
C SER A 6 10.20 40.07 36.55
N ALA A 7 10.74 39.65 37.69
CA ALA A 7 11.49 38.39 37.81
C ALA A 7 10.61 37.16 38.13
N LEU A 8 9.36 37.35 38.54
CA LEU A 8 8.46 36.25 38.94
C LEU A 8 7.58 35.71 37.80
N VAL A 9 7.48 36.40 36.66
CA VAL A 9 6.72 35.90 35.49
C VAL A 9 7.57 35.01 34.57
N ALA A 10 8.90 35.03 34.71
CA ALA A 10 9.80 34.24 33.84
C ALA A 10 10.01 32.77 34.26
N LEU A 11 9.54 32.36 35.45
CA LEU A 11 9.80 31.01 35.98
C LEU A 11 8.68 29.97 35.73
N LEU A 12 7.61 30.31 35.01
CA LEU A 12 6.52 29.37 34.70
C LEU A 12 6.50 28.83 33.25
N ALA A 13 7.48 29.16 32.41
CA ALA A 13 7.47 28.81 30.99
C ALA A 13 8.49 27.74 30.53
N VAL A 14 9.28 27.14 31.43
CA VAL A 14 10.34 26.18 31.04
C VAL A 14 10.06 24.74 31.50
N GLY A 15 8.98 24.51 32.25
CA GLY A 15 8.64 23.19 32.84
C GLY A 15 7.87 22.21 31.95
N ASN A 16 7.58 22.54 30.67
CA ASN A 16 6.68 21.73 29.83
C ASN A 16 7.30 21.20 28.52
N MET A 17 8.63 21.27 28.34
CA MET A 17 9.30 20.73 27.15
C MET A 17 9.72 19.25 27.25
N ALA A 18 9.31 18.51 28.29
CA ALA A 18 9.65 17.09 28.42
C ALA A 18 8.48 16.11 28.15
N PHE A 19 7.27 16.61 27.86
CA PHE A 19 6.07 15.77 27.78
C PHE A 19 5.36 15.72 26.42
N VAL A 20 5.87 16.45 25.41
CA VAL A 20 5.27 16.49 24.07
C VAL A 20 6.32 16.10 23.04
N THR A 21 6.51 14.79 22.87
CA THR A 21 7.01 14.09 21.66
C THR A 21 7.26 12.61 21.91
N ARG A 22 6.89 12.08 23.08
CA ARG A 22 6.52 10.65 23.19
C ARG A 22 5.13 10.44 22.57
N GLN A 23 5.00 10.80 21.30
CA GLN A 23 3.90 10.39 20.45
C GLN A 23 4.12 8.90 20.25
N THR A 24 3.54 8.13 21.17
CA THR A 24 3.34 6.70 21.03
C THR A 24 2.88 6.44 19.60
N ARG A 25 3.62 5.57 18.92
CA ARG A 25 3.15 4.76 17.80
C ARG A 25 1.80 4.15 18.20
N GLN A 26 0.71 4.86 17.98
CA GLN A 26 -0.61 4.28 17.97
C GLN A 26 -0.97 4.20 16.50
N ALA A 27 -0.95 2.96 15.98
CA ALA A 27 -1.79 2.63 14.85
C ALA A 27 -3.19 3.18 15.21
N PRO A 28 -3.80 4.03 14.36
CA PRO A 28 -5.14 4.53 14.63
C PRO A 28 -6.03 3.33 14.95
N ASP A 29 -6.86 3.46 15.97
CA ASP A 29 -7.83 2.46 16.42
C ASP A 29 -8.55 1.86 15.19
N GLU A 30 -8.04 0.73 14.68
CA GLU A 30 -8.55 0.15 13.46
C GLU A 30 -9.84 -0.55 13.82
N ASP A 31 -10.95 -0.05 13.24
CA ASP A 31 -12.28 -0.64 13.35
C ASP A 31 -12.16 -2.17 13.25
N PRO A 32 -12.66 -2.93 14.24
CA PRO A 32 -12.57 -4.39 14.23
C PRO A 32 -13.12 -5.02 12.96
N GLU A 33 -14.07 -4.37 12.26
CA GLU A 33 -14.57 -4.80 10.96
C GLU A 33 -13.49 -4.78 9.86
N CYS A 34 -12.52 -3.87 9.96
CA CYS A 34 -11.42 -3.70 9.01
C CYS A 34 -10.26 -4.67 9.20
N ARG A 35 -10.26 -5.47 10.27
CA ARG A 35 -9.25 -6.49 10.48
C ARG A 35 -9.43 -7.64 9.47
N PRO A 36 -8.33 -8.19 8.90
CA PRO A 36 -8.41 -9.40 8.09
C PRO A 36 -9.05 -10.53 8.91
N GLN A 37 -10.16 -11.08 8.45
CA GLN A 37 -10.80 -12.20 9.13
C GLN A 37 -10.16 -13.53 8.68
N PRO A 38 -9.86 -14.44 9.62
CA PRO A 38 -9.39 -15.77 9.25
C PRO A 38 -10.50 -16.51 8.46
N PRO A 39 -10.12 -17.34 7.48
CA PRO A 39 -11.09 -18.11 6.70
C PRO A 39 -11.89 -19.03 7.64
N PRO A 40 -13.22 -19.17 7.43
CA PRO A 40 -14.13 -19.82 8.37
C PRO A 40 -13.82 -21.30 8.67
N SER A 41 -13.03 -21.96 7.82
CA SER A 41 -12.68 -23.38 7.94
C SER A 41 -11.18 -23.66 8.05
N GLY A 42 -10.35 -22.65 8.32
CA GLY A 42 -8.87 -22.81 8.36
C GLY A 42 -8.24 -23.20 7.02
N GLY A 43 -9.04 -23.31 5.95
CA GLY A 43 -8.59 -23.50 4.58
C GLY A 43 -8.02 -22.21 3.97
N PRO A 44 -7.42 -22.26 2.77
CA PRO A 44 -6.94 -21.04 2.11
C PRO A 44 -8.08 -20.03 1.90
N PRO A 45 -7.80 -18.72 1.94
CA PRO A 45 -8.81 -17.70 1.67
C PRO A 45 -9.50 -17.97 0.32
N LYS A 46 -10.84 -17.92 0.29
CA LYS A 46 -11.61 -18.03 -0.96
C LYS A 46 -11.17 -16.88 -1.88
N HIS A 47 -10.59 -17.22 -3.04
CA HIS A 47 -10.29 -16.23 -4.07
C HIS A 47 -11.60 -15.80 -4.72
N ILE A 48 -12.10 -14.62 -4.35
CA ILE A 48 -13.28 -14.02 -5.00
C ILE A 48 -12.76 -13.10 -6.12
N GLU A 49 -13.06 -13.46 -7.36
CA GLU A 49 -12.69 -12.68 -8.55
C GLU A 49 -13.82 -11.69 -8.91
N CYS A 50 -13.78 -10.50 -8.33
CA CYS A 50 -14.78 -9.45 -8.58
C CYS A 50 -14.48 -8.58 -9.79
N CYS A 51 -13.21 -8.36 -10.09
CA CYS A 51 -12.77 -7.54 -11.21
C CYS A 51 -11.71 -8.30 -12.00
N LYS A 52 -11.91 -8.40 -13.32
CA LYS A 52 -10.91 -8.94 -14.23
C LYS A 52 -9.82 -7.89 -14.46
N PHE A 53 -8.80 -7.91 -13.60
CA PHE A 53 -7.68 -6.98 -13.71
C PHE A 53 -6.80 -7.24 -14.94
N PRO A 54 -6.24 -6.18 -15.52
CA PRO A 54 -5.19 -6.31 -16.47
C PRO A 54 -3.89 -6.70 -15.78
N ASP A 55 -3.02 -7.39 -16.53
CA ASP A 55 -1.74 -7.85 -16.02
C ASP A 55 -0.67 -6.77 -16.24
N PHE A 56 -0.22 -6.13 -15.16
CA PHE A 56 0.89 -5.16 -15.18
C PHE A 56 2.22 -5.78 -14.75
N SER A 57 2.32 -7.11 -14.64
CA SER A 57 3.56 -7.78 -14.20
C SER A 57 4.76 -7.51 -15.11
N SER A 58 4.52 -7.23 -16.40
CA SER A 58 5.56 -6.87 -17.37
C SER A 58 6.35 -5.62 -16.96
N ILE A 59 5.69 -4.66 -16.32
CA ILE A 59 6.32 -3.43 -15.81
C ILE A 59 7.37 -3.76 -14.74
N LEU A 60 7.10 -4.78 -13.92
CA LEU A 60 7.96 -5.15 -12.78
C LEU A 60 8.84 -6.38 -13.06
N LYS A 61 8.85 -6.90 -14.28
CA LYS A 61 9.46 -8.19 -14.63
C LYS A 61 10.92 -8.30 -14.17
N ASN A 62 11.70 -7.23 -14.35
CA ASN A 62 13.11 -7.21 -13.95
C ASN A 62 13.26 -7.29 -12.43
N GLY A 63 12.43 -6.53 -11.70
CA GLY A 63 12.40 -6.60 -10.25
C GLY A 63 11.96 -7.95 -9.72
N MET A 64 11.02 -8.63 -10.36
CA MET A 64 10.49 -9.92 -9.87
C MET A 64 11.61 -10.96 -9.74
N THR A 65 12.43 -11.13 -10.77
CA THR A 65 13.55 -12.08 -10.75
C THR A 65 14.59 -11.71 -9.68
N GLU A 66 14.92 -10.43 -9.55
CA GLU A 66 15.96 -9.97 -8.62
C GLU A 66 15.49 -10.05 -7.16
N CYS A 67 14.32 -9.50 -6.87
CA CYS A 67 13.83 -9.27 -5.51
C CYS A 67 13.26 -10.54 -4.87
N GLU A 68 12.86 -11.54 -5.65
CA GLU A 68 12.41 -12.82 -5.09
C GLU A 68 13.51 -13.55 -4.32
N SER A 69 14.77 -13.43 -4.76
CA SER A 69 15.93 -14.01 -4.06
C SER A 69 16.20 -13.32 -2.72
N LYS A 70 16.01 -11.99 -2.65
CA LYS A 70 16.24 -11.15 -1.47
C LYS A 70 15.11 -11.27 -0.44
N PHE A 71 13.90 -11.58 -0.91
CA PHE A 71 12.69 -11.65 -0.08
C PHE A 71 11.92 -12.96 -0.34
N PRO A 72 12.49 -14.13 0.03
CA PRO A 72 11.83 -15.42 -0.17
C PRO A 72 10.50 -15.48 0.60
N ARG A 73 9.49 -16.14 0.02
CA ARG A 73 8.22 -16.37 0.73
C ARG A 73 8.45 -17.38 1.86
N PRO A 74 8.02 -17.11 3.11
CA PRO A 74 7.95 -18.15 4.12
C PRO A 74 6.98 -19.23 3.66
N SER A 75 7.44 -20.48 3.60
CA SER A 75 6.59 -21.64 3.28
C SER A 75 5.54 -21.82 4.39
N GLY A 76 4.27 -21.58 4.08
CA GLY A 76 3.16 -22.03 4.94
C GLY A 76 2.89 -21.23 6.24
N GLN A 77 3.46 -20.04 6.43
CA GLN A 77 3.10 -19.22 7.60
C GLN A 77 1.91 -18.29 7.31
N PRO A 78 0.97 -18.15 8.27
CA PRO A 78 -0.07 -17.12 8.19
C PRO A 78 0.58 -15.74 8.07
N SER A 79 -0.12 -14.82 7.40
CA SER A 79 0.29 -13.41 7.30
C SER A 79 0.74 -12.91 8.68
N PRO A 80 1.92 -12.29 8.81
CA PRO A 80 2.43 -11.90 10.12
C PRO A 80 1.44 -10.94 10.79
N SER A 81 1.21 -11.15 12.09
CA SER A 81 0.43 -10.23 12.92
C SER A 81 1.07 -8.83 12.94
N PRO A 82 0.26 -7.77 13.13
CA PRO A 82 0.78 -6.41 13.22
C PRO A 82 1.71 -6.27 14.44
N GLY A 83 2.90 -5.70 14.26
CA GLY A 83 3.83 -5.32 15.33
C GLY A 83 5.19 -6.04 15.39
N GLY A 84 5.51 -6.93 14.43
CA GLY A 84 6.81 -7.62 14.39
C GLY A 84 7.83 -6.94 13.46
N GLU A 85 9.13 -7.05 13.73
CA GLU A 85 10.21 -6.53 12.87
C GLU A 85 10.15 -7.06 11.40
N LYS A 86 9.48 -8.20 11.19
CA LYS A 86 9.15 -8.83 9.90
C LYS A 86 8.02 -8.13 9.12
N GLU A 87 7.33 -7.16 9.69
CA GLU A 87 6.22 -6.41 9.07
C GLU A 87 6.69 -5.50 7.93
N ASN A 88 8.00 -5.25 7.84
CA ASN A 88 8.62 -4.43 6.78
C ASN A 88 8.91 -5.22 5.48
N LEU A 89 8.81 -6.54 5.48
CA LEU A 89 9.14 -7.40 4.33
C LEU A 89 8.34 -7.05 3.05
N PRO A 90 7.02 -6.82 3.10
CA PRO A 90 6.26 -6.48 1.89
C PRO A 90 6.63 -5.10 1.33
N GLY A 91 6.83 -4.11 2.21
CA GLY A 91 7.21 -2.75 1.84
C GLY A 91 8.54 -2.72 1.09
N CYS A 92 9.55 -3.36 1.68
CA CYS A 92 10.88 -3.48 1.10
C CYS A 92 10.93 -4.33 -0.18
N PHE A 93 10.06 -5.35 -0.28
CA PHE A 93 9.94 -6.11 -1.51
C PHE A 93 9.44 -5.23 -2.67
N TYR A 94 8.39 -4.44 -2.47
CA TYR A 94 7.88 -3.54 -3.51
C TYR A 94 8.84 -2.39 -3.82
N GLU A 95 9.57 -1.88 -2.82
CA GLU A 95 10.66 -0.93 -3.04
C GLU A 95 11.74 -1.51 -3.95
N CYS A 96 12.18 -2.75 -3.69
CA CYS A 96 13.12 -3.46 -4.54
C CYS A 96 12.58 -3.61 -5.97
N LEU A 97 11.31 -4.02 -6.13
CA LEU A 97 10.69 -4.17 -7.45
C LEU A 97 10.70 -2.86 -8.24
N PHE A 98 10.32 -1.76 -7.59
CA PHE A 98 10.24 -0.46 -8.23
C PHE A 98 11.61 0.07 -8.59
N ASN A 99 12.61 -0.11 -7.71
CA ASN A 99 13.98 0.31 -7.96
C ASN A 99 14.59 -0.46 -9.16
N ALA A 100 14.53 -1.80 -9.14
CA ALA A 100 15.02 -2.64 -10.22
C ALA A 100 14.30 -2.43 -11.57
N SER A 101 13.09 -1.87 -11.53
CA SER A 101 12.30 -1.55 -12.73
C SER A 101 12.43 -0.09 -13.18
N GLY A 102 13.31 0.70 -12.56
CA GLY A 102 13.55 2.10 -12.92
C GLY A 102 12.39 3.06 -12.56
N LEU A 103 11.54 2.65 -11.61
CA LEU A 103 10.36 3.41 -11.16
C LEU A 103 10.67 4.26 -9.91
N VAL A 104 11.88 4.20 -9.39
CA VAL A 104 12.39 5.05 -8.31
C VAL A 104 13.37 6.05 -8.91
N GLY A 105 13.24 7.32 -8.56
CA GLY A 105 14.15 8.37 -8.99
C GLY A 105 15.41 8.41 -8.14
N ASN A 106 16.40 9.19 -8.58
CA ASN A 106 17.68 9.37 -7.86
C ASN A 106 17.52 9.97 -6.46
N ASN A 107 16.37 10.58 -6.16
CA ASN A 107 16.00 11.12 -4.86
C ASN A 107 15.51 10.06 -3.86
N GLY A 108 15.51 8.77 -4.25
CA GLY A 108 15.02 7.68 -3.40
C GLY A 108 13.50 7.71 -3.20
N LYS A 109 12.75 8.36 -4.10
CA LYS A 109 11.27 8.40 -4.10
C LYS A 109 10.75 7.85 -5.43
N ILE A 110 9.49 7.46 -5.46
CA ILE A 110 8.81 7.07 -6.71
C ILE A 110 8.99 8.15 -7.80
N ASN A 111 9.35 7.71 -9.00
CA ASN A 111 9.47 8.55 -10.19
C ASN A 111 8.10 8.61 -10.89
N LYS A 112 7.36 9.69 -10.64
CA LYS A 112 5.97 9.85 -11.12
C LYS A 112 5.90 9.78 -12.64
N GLU A 113 6.87 10.37 -13.33
CA GLU A 113 6.95 10.42 -14.79
C GLU A 113 7.22 9.03 -15.37
N ALA A 114 8.19 8.29 -14.82
CA ALA A 114 8.52 6.94 -15.26
C ALA A 114 7.35 5.96 -15.01
N ILE A 115 6.71 6.06 -13.85
CA ILE A 115 5.51 5.27 -13.51
C ILE A 115 4.37 5.61 -14.46
N THR A 116 4.05 6.90 -14.64
CA THR A 116 2.97 7.34 -15.54
C THR A 116 3.18 6.79 -16.94
N LYS A 117 4.41 6.92 -17.47
CA LYS A 117 4.78 6.40 -18.77
C LYS A 117 4.58 4.88 -18.85
N ALA A 118 5.14 4.12 -17.90
CA ALA A 118 5.08 2.67 -17.91
C ALA A 118 3.65 2.14 -17.85
N PHE A 119 2.82 2.65 -16.94
CA PHE A 119 1.44 2.20 -16.77
C PHE A 119 0.52 2.64 -17.91
N ASN A 120 0.64 3.89 -18.41
CA ASN A 120 -0.14 4.32 -19.56
C ASN A 120 0.21 3.50 -20.81
N SER A 121 1.50 3.26 -21.07
CA SER A 121 1.92 2.41 -22.18
C SER A 121 1.40 0.97 -22.05
N ALA A 122 1.48 0.37 -20.86
CA ALA A 122 0.95 -0.97 -20.62
C ALA A 122 -0.58 -1.05 -20.76
N SER A 123 -1.28 0.05 -20.49
CA SER A 123 -2.75 0.10 -20.58
C SER A 123 -3.29 0.48 -21.95
N ALA A 124 -2.47 1.06 -22.84
CA ALA A 124 -2.93 1.66 -24.08
C ALA A 124 -3.66 0.69 -25.02
N SER A 125 -3.29 -0.59 -25.01
CA SER A 125 -3.92 -1.64 -25.83
C SER A 125 -5.10 -2.34 -25.13
N LEU A 126 -5.41 -1.95 -23.89
CA LEU A 126 -6.44 -2.60 -23.09
C LEU A 126 -7.77 -1.83 -23.23
N PRO A 127 -8.86 -2.50 -23.63
CA PRO A 127 -10.17 -1.86 -23.65
C PRO A 127 -10.56 -1.35 -22.25
N ASP A 128 -11.17 -0.18 -22.18
CA ASP A 128 -11.77 0.41 -20.96
C ASP A 128 -10.81 0.79 -19.82
N TRP A 129 -9.52 0.44 -19.91
CA TRP A 129 -8.51 0.70 -18.85
C TRP A 129 -7.73 2.01 -18.95
N PRO A 130 -7.37 2.59 -20.12
CA PRO A 130 -6.49 3.75 -20.20
C PRO A 130 -6.94 4.94 -19.34
N ALA A 131 -8.23 5.27 -19.40
CA ALA A 131 -8.80 6.36 -18.61
C ALA A 131 -8.78 6.05 -17.10
N LYS A 132 -9.04 4.79 -16.72
CA LYS A 132 -9.03 4.35 -15.31
C LYS A 132 -7.62 4.33 -14.74
N VAL A 133 -6.64 3.88 -15.53
CA VAL A 133 -5.21 3.88 -15.18
C VAL A 133 -4.71 5.31 -15.00
N SER A 134 -4.97 6.19 -15.97
CA SER A 134 -4.57 7.60 -15.88
C SER A 134 -5.19 8.29 -14.66
N SER A 135 -6.49 8.10 -14.42
CA SER A 135 -7.18 8.65 -13.24
C SER A 135 -6.62 8.11 -11.92
N ALA A 136 -6.34 6.80 -11.84
CA ALA A 136 -5.75 6.17 -10.66
C ALA A 136 -4.34 6.69 -10.37
N LEU A 137 -3.51 6.89 -11.40
CA LEU A 137 -2.17 7.46 -11.27
C LEU A 137 -2.23 8.85 -10.63
N THR A 138 -3.07 9.74 -11.16
CA THR A 138 -3.25 11.09 -10.64
C THR A 138 -3.69 11.06 -9.17
N ALA A 139 -4.75 10.32 -8.86
CA ALA A 139 -5.29 10.21 -7.49
C ALA A 139 -4.23 9.69 -6.49
N CYS A 140 -3.42 8.71 -6.89
CA CYS A 140 -2.41 8.10 -6.04
C CYS A 140 -1.11 8.91 -5.91
N PHE A 141 -0.86 9.87 -6.78
CA PHE A 141 0.26 10.80 -6.65
C PHE A 141 -0.08 12.04 -5.81
N GLU A 142 -1.36 12.42 -5.75
CA GLU A 142 -1.88 13.51 -4.94
C GLU A 142 -2.06 13.09 -3.47
N THR A 143 -2.52 11.86 -3.26
CA THR A 143 -2.50 11.22 -1.94
C THR A 143 -1.08 10.77 -1.63
N ALA A 144 -0.21 11.71 -1.29
CA ALA A 144 1.11 11.39 -0.75
C ALA A 144 0.89 10.56 0.53
N VAL A 145 1.02 9.24 0.42
CA VAL A 145 0.99 8.38 1.60
C VAL A 145 2.40 8.42 2.16
N PRO A 146 2.65 9.14 3.27
CA PRO A 146 3.96 9.09 3.89
C PRO A 146 4.25 7.65 4.26
N SER A 147 5.41 7.15 3.82
CA SER A 147 5.87 5.85 4.29
C SER A 147 6.12 5.95 5.78
N ASN A 148 5.25 5.31 6.56
CA ASN A 148 5.32 5.25 8.02
C ASN A 148 6.31 4.17 8.48
N MET A 149 7.07 3.56 7.54
CA MET A 149 8.01 2.49 7.81
C MET A 149 9.44 3.05 7.81
N ASN A 150 10.14 2.86 8.92
CA ASN A 150 11.46 3.45 9.15
C ASN A 150 12.57 2.86 8.24
N MET A 151 12.32 1.76 7.52
CA MET A 151 13.35 1.04 6.76
C MET A 151 13.21 1.14 5.23
N CYS A 152 12.00 1.16 4.68
CA CYS A 152 11.76 1.19 3.22
C CYS A 152 10.84 2.36 2.92
N LYS A 153 11.41 3.44 2.36
CA LYS A 153 10.87 4.80 2.41
C LYS A 153 10.46 5.35 1.04
N THR A 154 10.64 4.58 -0.03
CA THR A 154 10.34 5.04 -1.39
C THR A 154 8.86 5.39 -1.61
N GLY A 155 7.95 4.81 -0.81
CA GLY A 155 6.50 4.92 -1.00
C GLY A 155 5.93 3.89 -1.99
N ALA A 156 6.72 2.90 -2.41
CA ALA A 156 6.33 1.95 -3.46
C ALA A 156 5.14 1.07 -3.06
N MET A 157 5.08 0.59 -1.82
CA MET A 157 3.98 -0.24 -1.34
C MET A 157 2.69 0.55 -1.18
N GLU A 158 2.81 1.79 -0.74
CA GLU A 158 1.71 2.71 -0.56
C GLU A 158 1.11 3.10 -1.90
N PHE A 159 1.95 3.48 -2.88
CA PHE A 159 1.52 3.69 -4.26
C PHE A 159 0.85 2.45 -4.84
N LYS A 160 1.48 1.26 -4.71
CA LYS A 160 0.90 0.00 -5.18
C LYS A 160 -0.47 -0.26 -4.57
N SER A 161 -0.63 -0.01 -3.27
CA SER A 161 -1.89 -0.24 -2.56
C SER A 161 -2.97 0.74 -3.00
N CYS A 162 -2.64 2.03 -3.11
CA CYS A 162 -3.55 3.04 -3.64
C CYS A 162 -3.98 2.71 -5.07
N PHE A 163 -3.01 2.45 -5.95
CA PHE A 163 -3.28 2.19 -7.36
C PHE A 163 -4.15 0.94 -7.51
N SER A 164 -3.88 -0.10 -6.73
CA SER A 164 -4.69 -1.33 -6.73
C SER A 164 -6.13 -1.09 -6.34
N ARG A 165 -6.33 -0.26 -5.31
CA ARG A 165 -7.66 0.14 -4.85
C ARG A 165 -8.40 0.95 -5.89
N GLN A 166 -7.77 1.97 -6.46
CA GLN A 166 -8.39 2.83 -7.47
C GLN A 166 -8.87 2.03 -8.67
N LEU A 167 -8.06 1.08 -9.16
CA LEU A 167 -8.46 0.23 -10.28
C LEU A 167 -9.60 -0.74 -9.92
N PHE A 168 -9.64 -1.25 -8.69
CA PHE A 168 -10.72 -2.14 -8.25
C PHE A 168 -12.05 -1.40 -8.11
N THR A 169 -12.05 -0.26 -7.40
CA THR A 169 -13.28 0.49 -7.12
C THR A 169 -13.86 1.10 -8.39
N ASN A 170 -12.99 1.39 -9.36
CA ASN A 170 -13.37 1.93 -10.67
C ASN A 170 -13.33 0.88 -11.80
N CYS A 171 -13.37 -0.41 -11.45
CA CYS A 171 -13.38 -1.50 -12.42
C CYS A 171 -14.51 -1.31 -13.45
N PRO A 172 -14.22 -1.44 -14.76
CA PRO A 172 -15.24 -1.34 -15.80
C PRO A 172 -16.39 -2.34 -15.60
N ASN A 173 -17.64 -1.90 -15.84
CA ASN A 173 -18.82 -2.71 -15.57
C ASN A 173 -18.84 -4.04 -16.35
N ASN A 174 -18.31 -4.04 -17.58
CA ASN A 174 -18.15 -5.24 -18.41
C ASN A 174 -17.11 -6.24 -17.89
N LEU A 175 -16.23 -5.81 -16.97
CA LEU A 175 -15.19 -6.62 -16.34
C LEU A 175 -15.49 -6.93 -14.86
N TRP A 176 -16.59 -6.39 -14.34
CA TRP A 176 -17.06 -6.58 -12.98
C TRP A 176 -18.04 -7.76 -12.88
N THR A 177 -17.80 -8.63 -11.90
CA THR A 177 -18.75 -9.69 -11.55
C THR A 177 -19.82 -9.12 -10.63
N SER A 178 -21.06 -9.06 -11.13
CA SER A 178 -22.21 -8.66 -10.31
C SER A 178 -22.59 -9.79 -9.34
N SER A 179 -22.26 -9.63 -8.06
CA SER A 179 -22.66 -10.53 -6.98
C SER A 179 -22.74 -9.78 -5.64
N ASP A 180 -23.49 -10.34 -4.70
CA ASP A 180 -23.58 -9.80 -3.34
C ASP A 180 -22.21 -9.80 -2.64
N GLU A 181 -21.40 -10.85 -2.87
CA GLU A 181 -20.04 -10.96 -2.35
C GLU A 181 -19.15 -9.80 -2.83
N CYS A 182 -19.21 -9.48 -4.13
CA CYS A 182 -18.38 -8.42 -4.71
C CYS A 182 -18.84 -7.02 -4.32
N THR A 183 -20.15 -6.83 -4.17
CA THR A 183 -20.73 -5.59 -3.65
C THR A 183 -20.31 -5.37 -2.20
N ALA A 184 -20.38 -6.40 -1.36
CA ALA A 184 -19.94 -6.33 0.04
C ALA A 184 -18.44 -5.99 0.17
N ILE A 185 -17.58 -6.55 -0.69
CA ILE A 185 -16.15 -6.22 -0.71
C ILE A 185 -15.94 -4.74 -1.07
N LYS A 186 -16.66 -4.23 -2.07
CA LYS A 186 -16.53 -2.82 -2.49
C LYS A 186 -16.96 -1.87 -1.36
N SER A 187 -18.09 -2.13 -0.70
CA SER A 187 -18.54 -1.36 0.46
C SER A 187 -17.58 -1.45 1.64
N LYS A 188 -16.98 -2.64 1.88
CA LYS A 188 -15.99 -2.80 2.94
C LYS A 188 -14.70 -2.02 2.64
N LEU A 189 -14.28 -1.94 1.38
CA LEU A 189 -13.17 -1.05 0.99
C LEU A 189 -13.54 0.41 1.28
N GLU A 190 -14.73 0.89 0.96
CA GLU A 190 -15.10 2.29 1.29
C GLU A 190 -14.96 2.59 2.80
N LYS A 191 -15.35 1.66 3.66
CA LYS A 191 -15.20 1.77 5.12
C LYS A 191 -13.78 1.59 5.64
N CYS A 192 -12.96 0.78 4.96
CA CYS A 192 -11.65 0.35 5.45
C CYS A 192 -10.51 0.78 4.51
N PRO A 193 -9.99 2.03 4.63
CA PRO A 193 -8.96 2.59 3.74
C PRO A 193 -7.72 1.72 3.58
N ARG A 194 -7.30 1.02 4.64
CA ARG A 194 -6.09 0.17 4.66
C ARG A 194 -6.33 -1.29 4.26
N MET A 195 -7.59 -1.70 4.05
CA MET A 195 -7.88 -3.08 3.66
C MET A 195 -7.28 -3.39 2.28
N HIS A 196 -6.61 -4.54 2.17
CA HIS A 196 -6.08 -5.00 0.90
C HIS A 196 -7.20 -5.40 -0.06
N VAL A 197 -7.04 -5.03 -1.32
CA VAL A 197 -7.99 -5.36 -2.38
C VAL A 197 -7.82 -6.82 -2.80
N PRO A 198 -8.90 -7.59 -2.97
CA PRO A 198 -8.83 -8.92 -3.57
C PRO A 198 -8.41 -8.84 -5.04
N GLY A 199 -7.33 -9.54 -5.39
CA GLY A 199 -6.80 -9.59 -6.75
C GLY A 199 -5.30 -9.36 -6.82
N HIS A 200 -4.68 -9.88 -7.87
CA HIS A 200 -3.23 -9.77 -8.08
C HIS A 200 -2.93 -8.93 -9.32
N LEU A 201 -2.88 -7.61 -9.15
CA LEU A 201 -2.37 -6.69 -10.18
C LEU A 201 -0.90 -6.98 -10.55
N PHE A 202 -0.14 -7.41 -9.55
CA PHE A 202 1.25 -7.85 -9.70
C PHE A 202 1.29 -9.33 -9.31
N LYS A 203 0.99 -10.22 -10.25
CA LYS A 203 1.06 -11.66 -10.03
C LYS A 203 2.50 -12.04 -9.67
N ARG A 204 2.72 -12.34 -8.39
CA ARG A 204 3.96 -12.98 -7.95
C ARG A 204 3.82 -14.48 -8.16
N ALA A 205 4.56 -15.03 -9.14
CA ALA A 205 4.55 -16.44 -9.45
C ALA A 205 4.67 -17.26 -8.16
N ARG A 206 3.80 -18.25 -7.98
CA ARG A 206 4.01 -19.23 -6.90
C ARG A 206 5.22 -20.05 -7.32
N ALA A 207 6.24 -20.13 -6.46
CA ALA A 207 7.28 -21.13 -6.63
C ALA A 207 6.58 -22.48 -6.77
N ASN A 208 6.89 -23.22 -7.84
CA ASN A 208 6.31 -24.53 -8.09
C ASN A 208 6.45 -25.38 -6.83
N ARG A 209 5.33 -25.81 -6.24
CA ARG A 209 5.35 -26.94 -5.30
C ARG A 209 5.75 -28.15 -6.15
N LYS A 210 7.03 -28.52 -6.10
CA LYS A 210 7.45 -29.87 -6.44
C LYS A 210 7.22 -30.77 -5.24
#